data_AF-A0A1F9PZU6-F1
#
_entry.id   AF-A0A1F9PZU6-F1
#
_cell.length_a   1.000
_cell.length_b   1.000
_cell.length_c   1.000
_cell.angle_alpha   90.00
_cell.angle_beta   90.00
_cell.angle_gamma   90.00
#
_symmetry.space_group_name_H-M   'P 1'
#
loop_
_entity.id
_entity.type
_entity.pdbx_description
1 polymer ?
#
loop_
_entity_poly.entity_id
_entity_poly.type
_entity_poly.pdbx_seq_one_letter_code
_entity_poly.pdbx_strand_id
1 'polypeptide(L)'
;MSKRGNGTLFWLSNAFWDVLAEGDIIRLNKQTLTEVLYGLSLPCDPDTVRVIYDNLRALAKETAEFGVDKWKQKRISRDQLISRIQGWIDPYPDKGKTERLERKFNDAGLDSVCLNAAKDQQRFYLQKKRATGYYNTEQAEEIEQQVLDKLHTLRSSLDSGKTTASGAQFHDLCLNEVRGLQPSNESTNQSLIPIYLAGCMYEITARCRHRFTRFQS
;
A
#
# COMPACT_ATOMS: atom_id res chain seq x y z
N MET A 1 21.89 41.96 -27.32
CA MET A 1 23.02 41.00 -27.28
C MET A 1 23.43 40.79 -25.82
N SER A 2 23.78 39.56 -25.43
CA SER A 2 24.27 39.26 -24.07
C SER A 2 25.49 40.14 -23.75
N LYS A 3 25.49 40.79 -22.57
CA LYS A 3 26.56 41.72 -22.12
C LYS A 3 27.94 41.06 -21.99
N ARG A 4 28.02 39.72 -22.04
CA ARG A 4 29.26 38.94 -21.95
C ARG A 4 29.74 38.36 -23.29
N GLY A 5 29.13 38.72 -24.42
CA GLY A 5 29.49 38.16 -25.73
C GLY A 5 29.02 36.71 -25.98
N ASN A 6 28.39 36.07 -24.98
CA ASN A 6 27.82 34.72 -25.11
C ASN A 6 26.52 34.78 -25.91
N GLY A 7 26.65 34.74 -27.24
CA GLY A 7 25.54 34.63 -28.18
C GLY A 7 25.06 33.18 -28.36
N THR A 8 24.11 32.98 -29.26
CA THR A 8 23.50 31.67 -29.55
C THR A 8 24.53 30.61 -29.94
N LEU A 9 25.56 30.99 -30.73
CA LEU A 9 26.65 30.10 -31.13
C LEU A 9 27.47 29.60 -29.93
N PHE A 10 27.75 30.46 -28.95
CA PHE A 10 28.48 30.06 -27.74
C PHE A 10 27.74 28.97 -26.98
N TRP A 11 26.43 29.12 -26.80
CA TRP A 11 25.63 28.11 -26.09
C TRP A 11 25.46 26.82 -26.88
N LEU A 12 25.33 26.88 -28.21
CA LEU A 12 25.32 25.71 -29.07
C LEU A 12 26.64 24.92 -28.99
N SER A 13 27.79 25.59 -29.02
CA SER A 13 29.11 24.95 -28.97
C SER A 13 29.47 24.40 -27.59
N ASN A 14 28.82 24.88 -26.52
CA ASN A 14 29.08 24.45 -25.14
C ASN A 14 27.92 23.64 -24.54
N ALA A 15 26.91 23.29 -25.34
CA ALA A 15 25.82 22.43 -24.92
C ALA A 15 26.25 20.96 -25.00
N PHE A 16 26.23 20.27 -23.86
CA PHE A 16 26.30 18.82 -23.80
C PHE A 16 24.88 18.27 -23.72
N TRP A 17 24.57 17.31 -24.59
CA TRP A 17 23.27 16.65 -24.63
C TRP A 17 23.43 15.24 -24.07
N ASP A 18 22.90 15.01 -22.87
CA ASP A 18 22.75 13.66 -22.36
C ASP A 18 21.54 13.01 -23.01
N VAL A 19 21.80 12.06 -23.90
CA VAL A 19 20.76 11.27 -24.56
C VAL A 19 20.44 10.06 -23.70
N LEU A 20 19.37 10.17 -22.92
CA LEU A 20 18.84 9.07 -22.13
C LEU A 20 17.74 8.35 -22.92
N ALA A 21 17.71 7.03 -22.84
CA ALA A 21 16.58 6.26 -23.35
C ALA A 21 15.32 6.61 -22.55
N GLU A 22 14.15 6.61 -23.21
CA GLU A 22 12.87 6.94 -22.56
C GLU A 22 12.61 6.07 -21.32
N GLY A 23 12.96 4.78 -21.38
CA GLY A 23 12.85 3.86 -20.25
C GLY A 23 13.70 4.27 -19.04
N ASP A 24 14.91 4.77 -19.26
CA ASP A 24 15.78 5.25 -18.19
C ASP A 24 15.25 6.52 -17.53
N ILE A 25 14.70 7.45 -18.33
CA ILE A 25 14.06 8.66 -17.82
C ILE A 25 12.86 8.30 -16.96
N ILE A 26 11.99 7.39 -17.42
CA ILE A 26 10.81 6.96 -16.66
C ILE A 26 11.23 6.30 -15.34
N ARG A 27 12.27 5.45 -15.37
CA ARG A 27 12.79 4.77 -14.18
C ARG A 27 13.34 5.79 -13.17
N LEU A 28 14.19 6.71 -13.62
CA LEU A 28 14.78 7.75 -12.76
C LEU A 28 13.70 8.62 -12.14
N ASN A 29 12.72 9.07 -12.93
CA ASN A 29 11.61 9.87 -12.43
C ASN A 29 10.79 9.15 -11.35
N LYS A 30 10.50 7.86 -11.53
CA LYS A 30 9.78 7.06 -10.53
C LYS A 30 10.61 6.87 -9.25
N GLN A 31 11.92 6.70 -9.37
CA GLN A 31 12.82 6.63 -8.22
C GLN A 31 12.82 7.94 -7.44
N THR A 32 13.03 9.07 -8.11
CA THR A 32 12.96 10.40 -7.48
C THR A 32 11.59 10.67 -6.86
N LEU A 33 10.50 10.28 -7.54
CA LEU A 33 9.15 10.42 -7.00
C LEU A 33 8.97 9.61 -5.71
N THR A 34 9.55 8.41 -5.64
CA THR A 34 9.50 7.57 -4.44
C THR A 34 10.20 8.25 -3.25
N GLU A 35 11.39 8.82 -3.48
CA GLU A 35 12.15 9.56 -2.45
C GLU A 35 11.40 10.80 -1.98
N VAL A 36 10.78 11.55 -2.90
CA VAL A 36 9.97 12.73 -2.56
C VAL A 36 8.74 12.34 -1.74
N LEU A 37 8.02 11.29 -2.14
CA LEU A 37 6.85 10.80 -1.41
C LEU A 37 7.23 10.34 0.00
N TYR A 38 8.38 9.68 0.15
CA TYR A 38 8.92 9.31 1.45
C TYR A 38 9.19 10.54 2.32
N GLY A 39 9.84 11.57 1.76
CA GLY A 39 10.07 12.86 2.44
C GLY A 39 8.79 13.61 2.83
N LEU A 40 7.68 13.36 2.12
CA LEU A 40 6.35 13.89 2.45
C LEU A 40 5.57 13.02 3.45
N SER A 41 6.19 11.99 4.03
CA SER A 41 5.53 11.01 4.91
C SER A 41 4.37 10.26 4.23
N LEU A 42 4.47 10.04 2.92
CA LEU A 42 3.51 9.31 2.09
C LEU A 42 4.19 8.11 1.39
N PRO A 43 4.75 7.12 2.14
CA PRO A 43 5.41 5.98 1.52
C PRO A 43 4.42 5.13 0.70
N CYS A 44 4.72 4.95 -0.58
CA CYS A 44 3.86 4.25 -1.54
C CYS A 44 4.58 3.02 -2.13
N ASP A 45 3.82 1.98 -2.48
CA ASP A 45 4.35 0.84 -3.25
C ASP A 45 4.58 1.22 -4.74
N PRO A 46 5.38 0.42 -5.49
CA PRO A 46 5.74 0.74 -6.87
C PRO A 46 4.54 0.93 -7.82
N ASP A 47 3.43 0.21 -7.61
CA ASP A 47 2.23 0.35 -8.42
C ASP A 47 1.53 1.69 -8.15
N THR A 48 1.40 2.07 -6.90
CA THR A 48 0.89 3.39 -6.50
C THR A 48 1.78 4.51 -7.04
N VAL A 49 3.11 4.35 -6.98
CA VAL A 49 4.07 5.31 -7.56
C VAL A 49 3.87 5.46 -9.07
N ARG A 50 3.62 4.35 -9.79
CA ARG A 50 3.31 4.38 -11.22
C ARG A 50 2.03 5.19 -11.50
N VAL A 51 0.96 4.96 -10.74
CA VAL A 51 -0.30 5.69 -10.90
C VAL A 51 -0.10 7.18 -10.64
N ILE A 52 0.61 7.56 -9.58
CA ILE A 52 0.91 8.96 -9.27
C ILE A 52 1.73 9.58 -10.41
N TYR A 53 2.73 8.88 -10.94
CA TYR A 53 3.55 9.36 -12.05
C TYR A 53 2.71 9.62 -13.32
N ASP A 54 1.83 8.70 -13.69
CA ASP A 54 0.97 8.84 -14.87
C ASP A 54 -0.02 10.01 -14.69
N ASN A 55 -0.59 10.17 -13.49
CA ASN A 55 -1.45 11.31 -13.16
C ASN A 55 -0.71 12.66 -13.18
N LEU A 56 0.54 12.70 -12.71
CA LEU A 56 1.38 13.90 -12.80
C LEU A 56 1.67 14.27 -14.25
N ARG A 57 1.94 13.29 -15.12
CA ARG A 57 2.12 13.54 -16.56
C ARG A 57 0.86 14.07 -17.21
N ALA A 58 -0.30 13.48 -16.89
CA ALA A 58 -1.58 13.97 -17.39
C ALA A 58 -1.84 15.41 -16.94
N LEU A 59 -1.62 15.71 -15.65
CA LEU A 59 -1.76 17.05 -15.09
C LEU A 59 -0.82 18.06 -15.76
N ALA A 60 0.44 17.69 -15.99
CA ALA A 60 1.39 18.54 -16.69
C ALA A 60 0.98 18.82 -18.14
N LYS A 61 0.44 17.81 -18.83
CA LYS A 61 -0.07 17.95 -20.20
C LYS A 61 -1.29 18.87 -20.24
N GLU A 62 -2.31 18.61 -19.42
CA GLU A 62 -3.52 19.42 -19.34
C GLU A 62 -3.22 20.89 -19.00
N THR A 63 -2.28 21.12 -18.08
CA THR A 63 -1.88 22.49 -17.71
C THR A 63 -1.07 23.18 -18.81
N ALA A 64 -0.28 22.44 -19.59
CA ALA A 64 0.45 23.00 -20.72
C ALA A 64 -0.49 23.51 -21.83
N GLU A 65 -1.63 22.83 -22.05
CA GLU A 65 -2.63 23.13 -23.08
C GLU A 65 -3.40 24.44 -22.84
N PHE A 66 -3.35 25.03 -21.64
CA PHE A 66 -3.97 26.34 -21.41
C PHE A 66 -3.36 27.44 -22.30
N GLY A 67 -4.20 28.32 -22.85
CA GLY A 67 -3.76 29.53 -23.56
C GLY A 67 -3.11 30.56 -22.64
N VAL A 68 -2.47 31.57 -23.23
CA VAL A 68 -1.76 32.67 -22.51
C VAL A 68 -2.71 33.38 -21.52
N ASP A 69 -3.98 33.50 -21.88
CA ASP A 69 -5.03 34.16 -21.11
C ASP A 69 -5.34 33.44 -19.78
N LYS A 70 -4.98 32.15 -19.69
CA LYS A 70 -5.19 31.29 -18.52
C LYS A 70 -3.87 30.95 -17.81
N TRP A 71 -2.82 31.79 -17.93
CA TRP A 71 -1.49 31.53 -17.35
C TRP A 71 -1.52 31.19 -15.84
N LYS A 72 -2.44 31.77 -15.07
CA LYS A 72 -2.59 31.48 -13.64
C LYS A 72 -3.02 30.02 -13.38
N GLN A 73 -3.76 29.41 -14.30
CA GLN A 73 -4.20 28.00 -14.22
C GLN A 73 -3.06 27.02 -14.57
N LYS A 74 -1.97 27.51 -15.17
CA LYS A 74 -0.73 26.74 -15.35
C LYS A 74 0.09 26.59 -14.08
N ARG A 75 -0.21 27.38 -13.04
CA ARG A 75 0.49 27.32 -11.75
C ARG A 75 -0.28 26.42 -10.80
N ILE A 76 0.39 25.37 -10.34
CA ILE A 76 -0.07 24.51 -9.26
C ILE A 76 0.76 24.85 -8.03
N SER A 77 0.13 25.22 -6.92
CA SER A 77 0.85 25.44 -5.67
C SER A 77 1.32 24.11 -5.07
N ARG A 78 2.33 24.16 -4.19
CA ARG A 78 2.81 22.98 -3.46
C ARG A 78 1.67 22.26 -2.74
N ASP A 79 0.83 23.01 -2.01
CA ASP A 79 -0.26 22.43 -1.22
C ASP A 79 -1.34 21.79 -2.10
N GLN A 80 -1.65 22.42 -3.24
CA GLN A 80 -2.58 21.84 -4.22
C GLN A 80 -2.04 20.54 -4.80
N LEU A 81 -0.73 20.48 -5.09
CA LEU A 81 -0.10 19.28 -5.60
C LEU A 81 -0.12 18.16 -4.56
N ILE A 82 0.23 18.45 -3.30
CA ILE A 82 0.20 17.48 -2.21
C ILE A 82 -1.22 16.95 -1.99
N SER A 83 -2.23 17.83 -1.95
CA SER A 83 -3.63 17.42 -1.79
C SER A 83 -4.12 16.52 -2.93
N ARG A 84 -3.72 16.80 -4.17
CA ARG A 84 -4.02 15.92 -5.32
C ARG A 84 -3.33 14.56 -5.20
N ILE A 85 -2.05 14.55 -4.85
CA ILE A 85 -1.29 13.31 -4.64
C ILE A 85 -1.96 12.45 -3.56
N GLN A 86 -2.34 13.05 -2.43
CA GLN A 86 -3.07 12.35 -1.37
C GLN A 86 -4.40 11.76 -1.86
N GLY A 87 -5.12 12.48 -2.74
CA GLY A 87 -6.35 11.98 -3.37
C GLY A 87 -6.14 10.87 -4.41
N TRP A 88 -4.93 10.73 -4.97
CA TRP A 88 -4.58 9.65 -5.90
C TRP A 88 -4.02 8.41 -5.22
N ILE A 89 -3.58 8.56 -3.97
CA ILE A 89 -3.20 7.41 -3.15
C ILE A 89 -4.50 6.69 -2.81
N ASP A 90 -4.76 5.60 -3.53
CA ASP A 90 -5.79 4.65 -3.14
C ASP A 90 -5.41 4.13 -1.75
N PRO A 91 -6.25 4.30 -0.72
CA PRO A 91 -5.95 3.73 0.59
C PRO A 91 -6.13 2.19 0.58
N TYR A 92 -6.45 1.60 -0.58
CA TYR A 92 -6.56 0.17 -0.90
C TYR A 92 -5.86 -0.19 -2.24
N PRO A 93 -4.53 -0.02 -2.37
CA PRO A 93 -3.83 -0.19 -3.65
C PRO A 93 -3.89 -1.62 -4.20
N ASP A 94 -4.14 -2.61 -3.33
CA ASP A 94 -4.31 -4.01 -3.69
C ASP A 94 -5.78 -4.38 -3.99
N LYS A 95 -6.42 -3.76 -4.99
CA LYS A 95 -7.83 -4.01 -5.34
C LYS A 95 -8.19 -5.51 -5.40
N GLY A 96 -7.32 -6.33 -6.00
CA GLY A 96 -7.53 -7.78 -6.08
C GLY A 96 -7.46 -8.53 -4.75
N LYS A 97 -6.72 -8.03 -3.75
CA LYS A 97 -6.72 -8.56 -2.38
C LYS A 97 -7.97 -8.10 -1.62
N THR A 98 -8.34 -6.82 -1.79
CA THR A 98 -9.54 -6.25 -1.17
C THR A 98 -10.80 -6.98 -1.62
N GLU A 99 -11.00 -7.20 -2.92
CA GLU A 99 -12.15 -7.95 -3.46
C GLU A 99 -12.20 -9.42 -2.97
N ARG A 100 -11.04 -10.05 -2.76
CA ARG A 100 -10.96 -11.40 -2.21
C ARG A 100 -11.35 -11.44 -0.74
N LEU A 101 -10.89 -10.46 0.04
CA LEU A 101 -11.24 -10.34 1.45
C LEU A 101 -12.74 -10.03 1.61
N GLU A 102 -13.27 -9.11 0.81
CA GLU A 102 -14.69 -8.77 0.76
C GLU A 102 -15.57 -9.98 0.48
N ARG A 103 -15.24 -10.77 -0.54
CA ARG A 103 -15.97 -12.01 -0.83
C ARG A 103 -15.98 -12.96 0.36
N LYS A 104 -14.83 -13.17 1.01
CA LYS A 104 -14.74 -14.08 2.17
C LYS A 104 -15.54 -13.59 3.38
N PHE A 105 -15.65 -12.27 3.56
CA PHE A 105 -16.49 -11.67 4.60
C PHE A 105 -17.97 -11.87 4.28
N ASN A 106 -18.38 -11.61 3.04
CA ASN A 106 -19.74 -11.81 2.58
C ASN A 106 -20.17 -13.28 2.70
N ASP A 107 -19.32 -14.22 2.25
CA ASP A 107 -19.56 -15.66 2.37
C ASP A 107 -19.74 -16.09 3.84
N ALA A 108 -19.05 -15.41 4.77
CA ALA A 108 -19.13 -15.67 6.21
C ALA A 108 -20.34 -15.01 6.90
N GLY A 109 -21.10 -14.18 6.19
CA GLY A 109 -22.20 -13.39 6.76
C GLY A 109 -21.74 -12.23 7.65
N LEU A 110 -20.52 -11.72 7.44
CA LEU A 110 -20.00 -10.56 8.17
C LEU A 110 -20.49 -9.24 7.53
N ASP A 111 -20.79 -8.24 8.36
CA ASP A 111 -21.30 -6.96 7.90
C ASP A 111 -20.20 -6.04 7.33
N SER A 112 -20.64 -4.95 6.68
CA SER A 112 -19.72 -3.96 6.10
C SER A 112 -18.90 -3.22 7.15
N VAL A 113 -19.38 -3.12 8.39
CA VAL A 113 -18.67 -2.47 9.49
C VAL A 113 -17.46 -3.31 9.89
N CYS A 114 -17.65 -4.62 10.06
CA CYS A 114 -16.58 -5.58 10.35
C CYS A 114 -15.54 -5.60 9.23
N LEU A 115 -15.98 -5.59 7.98
CA LEU A 115 -15.11 -5.51 6.81
C LEU A 115 -14.26 -4.23 6.82
N ASN A 116 -14.85 -3.07 7.09
CA ASN A 116 -14.11 -1.81 7.16
C ASN A 116 -13.07 -1.81 8.29
N ALA A 117 -13.43 -2.33 9.47
CA ALA A 117 -12.49 -2.48 10.58
C ALA A 117 -11.32 -3.43 10.24
N ALA A 118 -11.60 -4.54 9.54
CA ALA A 118 -10.57 -5.47 9.08
C ALA A 118 -9.61 -4.82 8.08
N LYS A 119 -10.14 -4.02 7.16
CA LYS A 119 -9.35 -3.23 6.21
C LYS A 119 -8.46 -2.20 6.93
N ASP A 120 -8.96 -1.54 7.97
CA ASP A 120 -8.14 -0.59 8.75
C ASP A 120 -7.00 -1.28 9.50
N GLN A 121 -7.25 -2.46 10.06
CA GLN A 121 -6.21 -3.26 10.70
C GLN A 121 -5.16 -3.75 9.68
N GLN A 122 -5.60 -4.19 8.50
CA GLN A 122 -4.72 -4.57 7.39
C GLN A 122 -3.80 -3.40 6.98
N ARG A 123 -4.36 -2.19 6.83
CA ARG A 123 -3.60 -0.97 6.52
C ARG A 123 -2.55 -0.67 7.60
N PHE A 124 -2.96 -0.73 8.87
CA PHE A 124 -2.04 -0.50 9.98
C PHE A 124 -0.86 -1.47 9.92
N TYR A 125 -1.13 -2.77 9.71
CA TYR A 125 -0.09 -3.78 9.55
C TYR A 125 0.84 -3.48 8.37
N LEU A 126 0.32 -3.18 7.18
CA LEU A 126 1.12 -2.86 6.00
C LEU A 126 1.97 -1.60 6.20
N GLN A 127 1.41 -0.56 6.82
CA GLN A 127 2.13 0.67 7.16
C GLN A 127 3.29 0.37 8.10
N LYS A 128 3.05 -0.43 9.16
CA LYS A 128 4.10 -0.81 10.12
C LYS A 128 5.15 -1.73 9.52
N LYS A 129 4.76 -2.64 8.63
CA LYS A 129 5.69 -3.49 7.88
C LYS A 129 6.61 -2.68 6.95
N ARG A 130 6.07 -1.61 6.33
CA ARG A 130 6.83 -0.71 5.45
C ARG A 130 7.69 0.29 6.23
N ALA A 131 7.31 0.63 7.46
CA ALA A 131 8.05 1.56 8.29
C ALA A 131 9.31 0.89 8.88
N THR A 132 10.48 1.45 8.59
CA THR A 132 11.74 1.03 9.19
C THR A 132 11.68 1.18 10.72
N GLY A 133 11.76 0.08 11.46
CA GLY A 133 11.94 0.09 12.92
C GLY A 133 10.79 -0.48 13.78
N TYR A 134 9.69 -0.97 13.19
CA TYR A 134 8.64 -1.65 14.00
C TYR A 134 8.97 -3.12 14.27
N TYR A 135 9.39 -3.83 13.22
CA TYR A 135 10.06 -5.14 13.26
C TYR A 135 11.17 -5.12 12.23
N ASN A 136 12.25 -5.88 12.45
CA ASN A 136 13.18 -6.18 11.36
C ASN A 136 12.52 -7.17 10.37
N THR A 137 13.07 -7.29 9.15
CA THR A 137 12.47 -8.11 8.08
C THR A 137 12.25 -9.56 8.52
N GLU A 138 13.23 -10.15 9.20
CA GLU A 138 13.19 -11.54 9.67
C GLU A 138 12.09 -11.75 10.72
N GLN A 139 11.96 -10.84 11.69
CA GLN A 139 10.89 -10.86 12.70
C GLN A 139 9.50 -10.72 12.07
N ALA A 140 9.36 -9.85 11.06
CA ALA A 140 8.10 -9.67 10.36
C ALA A 140 7.70 -10.96 9.60
N GLU A 141 8.68 -11.64 9.00
CA GLU A 141 8.48 -12.94 8.33
C GLU A 141 8.13 -14.05 9.32
N GLU A 142 8.80 -14.12 10.47
CA GLU A 142 8.46 -15.08 11.53
C GLU A 142 7.02 -14.90 12.03
N ILE A 143 6.59 -13.66 12.26
CA ILE A 143 5.21 -13.37 12.68
C ILE A 143 4.22 -13.80 11.60
N GLU A 144 4.48 -13.46 10.33
CA GLU A 144 3.63 -13.90 9.22
C GLU A 144 3.49 -15.42 9.16
N GLN A 145 4.59 -16.14 9.38
CA GLN A 145 4.61 -17.59 9.35
C GLN A 145 3.81 -18.20 10.51
N GLN A 146 3.92 -17.64 11.72
CA GLN A 146 3.14 -18.06 12.89
C GLN A 146 1.64 -17.83 12.69
N VAL A 147 1.25 -16.66 12.18
CA VAL A 147 -0.16 -16.36 11.88
C VAL A 147 -0.68 -17.29 10.80
N LEU A 148 0.11 -17.54 9.74
CA LEU A 148 -0.27 -18.44 8.66
C LEU A 148 -0.50 -19.87 9.16
N ASP A 149 0.41 -20.41 9.96
CA ASP A 149 0.30 -21.75 10.54
C ASP A 149 -0.93 -21.88 11.45
N LYS A 150 -1.17 -20.86 12.29
CA LYS A 150 -2.35 -20.82 13.16
C LYS A 150 -3.65 -20.84 12.37
N LEU A 151 -3.75 -20.00 11.32
CA LEU A 151 -4.91 -19.98 10.43
C LEU A 151 -5.11 -21.30 9.67
N HIS A 152 -4.02 -21.96 9.28
CA HIS A 152 -4.08 -23.27 8.63
C HIS A 152 -4.64 -24.35 9.57
N THR A 153 -4.17 -24.35 10.83
CA THR A 153 -4.63 -25.26 11.88
C THR A 153 -6.12 -25.07 12.17
N LEU A 154 -6.55 -23.82 12.35
CA LEU A 154 -7.97 -23.50 12.61
C LEU A 154 -8.86 -23.89 11.42
N ARG A 155 -8.44 -23.61 10.19
CA ARG A 155 -9.20 -24.00 9.00
C ARG A 155 -9.34 -25.51 8.89
N SER A 156 -8.28 -26.26 9.17
CA SER A 156 -8.32 -27.72 9.19
C SER A 156 -9.29 -28.24 10.26
N SER A 157 -9.38 -27.58 11.42
CA SER A 157 -10.37 -27.90 12.46
C SER A 157 -11.80 -27.62 12.02
N LEU A 158 -12.03 -26.53 11.29
CA LEU A 158 -13.34 -26.20 10.73
C LEU A 158 -13.79 -27.23 9.68
N ASP A 159 -12.90 -27.58 8.75
CA ASP A 159 -13.17 -28.50 7.64
C ASP A 159 -13.36 -29.95 8.11
N SER A 160 -12.60 -30.39 9.11
CA SER A 160 -12.75 -31.72 9.72
C SER A 160 -14.01 -31.87 10.56
N GLY A 161 -14.76 -30.79 10.77
CA GLY A 161 -15.96 -30.80 11.61
C GLY A 161 -15.69 -30.72 13.10
N LYS A 162 -14.43 -30.72 13.54
CA LYS A 162 -14.02 -30.58 14.96
C LYS A 162 -14.55 -29.28 15.56
N THR A 163 -14.67 -28.22 14.76
CA THR A 163 -15.33 -26.96 15.12
C THR A 163 -16.60 -26.80 14.30
N THR A 164 -17.75 -26.57 14.95
CA THR A 164 -19.07 -26.36 14.33
C THR A 164 -19.51 -24.89 14.25
N ALA A 165 -18.55 -23.98 14.40
CA ALA A 165 -18.78 -22.54 14.33
C ALA A 165 -19.36 -22.11 12.97
N SER A 166 -20.28 -21.15 13.00
CA SER A 166 -20.72 -20.40 11.81
C SER A 166 -19.59 -19.52 11.24
N GLY A 167 -19.78 -18.93 10.06
CA GLY A 167 -18.77 -18.07 9.43
C GLY A 167 -18.28 -16.93 10.35
N ALA A 168 -19.21 -16.18 10.93
CA ALA A 168 -18.89 -15.11 11.88
C ALA A 168 -18.25 -15.63 13.17
N GLN A 169 -18.72 -16.75 13.72
CA GLN A 169 -18.14 -17.35 14.93
C GLN A 169 -16.71 -17.86 14.68
N PHE A 170 -16.45 -18.41 13.50
CA PHE A 170 -15.14 -18.89 13.13
C PHE A 170 -14.18 -17.73 12.83
N HIS A 171 -14.66 -16.63 12.24
CA HIS A 171 -13.89 -15.39 12.12
C HIS A 171 -13.46 -14.85 13.50
N ASP A 172 -14.37 -14.78 14.46
CA ASP A 172 -14.05 -14.36 15.83
C ASP A 172 -13.03 -15.29 16.50
N LEU A 173 -13.19 -16.62 16.33
CA LEU A 173 -12.22 -17.61 16.79
C LEU A 173 -10.83 -17.36 16.19
N CYS A 174 -10.73 -17.17 14.87
CA CYS A 174 -9.46 -16.85 14.21
C CYS A 174 -8.83 -15.58 14.78
N LEU A 175 -9.63 -14.53 14.98
CA LEU A 175 -9.14 -13.26 15.50
C LEU A 175 -8.61 -13.39 16.93
N ASN A 176 -9.33 -14.11 17.80
CA ASN A 176 -8.93 -14.34 19.19
C ASN A 176 -7.65 -15.17 19.29
N GLU A 177 -7.58 -16.27 18.51
CA GLU A 177 -6.42 -17.15 18.48
C GLU A 177 -5.17 -16.47 17.91
N VAL A 178 -5.33 -15.61 16.91
CA VAL A 178 -4.22 -14.83 16.35
C VAL A 178 -3.77 -13.74 17.32
N ARG A 179 -4.68 -13.03 17.98
CA ARG A 179 -4.34 -12.02 19.00
C ARG A 179 -3.67 -12.61 20.23
N GLY A 180 -3.92 -13.89 20.51
CA GLY A 180 -3.28 -14.64 21.60
C GLY A 180 -1.84 -15.05 21.31
N LEU A 181 -1.35 -14.92 20.07
CA LEU A 181 0.05 -15.25 19.75
C LEU A 181 1.00 -14.33 20.52
N GLN A 182 2.03 -14.93 21.11
CA GLN A 182 3.10 -14.25 21.82
C GLN A 182 4.37 -14.37 20.98
N PRO A 183 4.62 -13.46 20.01
CA PRO A 183 5.84 -13.49 19.23
C PRO A 183 7.05 -13.27 20.15
N SER A 184 8.14 -13.98 19.86
CA SER A 184 9.27 -14.24 20.78
C SER A 184 10.07 -13.03 21.30
N ASN A 185 9.66 -11.78 21.04
CA ASN A 185 10.47 -10.59 21.34
C ASN A 185 9.72 -9.53 22.15
N GLU A 186 10.27 -9.21 23.33
CA GLU A 186 9.75 -8.27 24.34
C GLU A 186 9.96 -6.78 24.02
N SER A 187 10.58 -6.42 22.89
CA SER A 187 11.08 -5.05 22.64
C SER A 187 10.14 -4.13 21.86
N THR A 188 8.98 -4.61 21.39
CA THR A 188 7.99 -3.79 20.68
C THR A 188 6.88 -3.36 21.65
N ASN A 189 6.35 -2.14 21.48
CA ASN A 189 5.21 -1.60 22.23
C ASN A 189 4.08 -2.66 22.39
N GLN A 190 4.06 -3.35 23.53
CA GLN A 190 3.24 -4.57 23.73
C GLN A 190 1.75 -4.32 23.50
N SER A 191 1.30 -3.08 23.73
CA SER A 191 -0.08 -2.65 23.54
C SER A 191 -0.57 -2.69 22.09
N LEU A 192 0.32 -2.63 21.10
CA LEU A 192 -0.04 -2.58 19.67
C LEU A 192 0.12 -3.93 18.95
N ILE A 193 0.70 -4.95 19.62
CA ILE A 193 0.89 -6.29 19.06
C ILE A 193 -0.44 -6.92 18.62
N PRO A 194 -1.54 -6.91 19.40
CA PRO A 194 -2.79 -7.53 18.99
C PRO A 194 -3.39 -6.92 17.71
N ILE A 195 -3.24 -5.60 17.54
CA ILE A 195 -3.74 -4.88 16.35
C ILE A 195 -2.87 -5.24 15.14
N TYR A 196 -1.55 -5.31 15.32
CA TYR A 196 -0.62 -5.72 14.27
C TYR A 196 -0.88 -7.16 13.79
N LEU A 197 -1.08 -8.09 14.72
CA LEU A 197 -1.39 -9.50 14.41
C LEU A 197 -2.73 -9.65 13.70
N ALA A 198 -3.77 -8.91 14.14
CA ALA A 198 -5.05 -8.87 13.45
C ALA A 198 -4.91 -8.36 12.01
N GLY A 199 -4.13 -7.29 11.79
CA GLY A 199 -3.84 -6.79 10.45
C GLY A 199 -3.09 -7.79 9.57
N CYS A 200 -2.11 -8.50 10.14
CA CYS A 200 -1.39 -9.58 9.48
C CYS A 200 -2.34 -10.72 9.05
N MET A 201 -3.28 -11.10 9.92
CA MET A 201 -4.32 -12.10 9.64
C MET A 201 -5.12 -11.74 8.38
N TYR A 202 -5.55 -10.48 8.27
CA TYR A 202 -6.34 -10.04 7.12
C TYR A 202 -5.52 -9.94 5.85
N GLU A 203 -4.25 -9.50 5.93
CA GLU A 203 -3.36 -9.52 4.77
C GLU A 203 -3.14 -10.95 4.25
N ILE A 204 -2.87 -11.89 5.16
CA ILE A 204 -2.73 -13.31 4.82
C ILE A 204 -4.03 -13.84 4.21
N THR A 205 -5.17 -13.55 4.84
CA THR A 205 -6.47 -13.99 4.36
C THR A 205 -6.78 -13.43 2.97
N ALA A 206 -6.40 -12.19 2.68
CA ALA A 206 -6.64 -11.58 1.38
C ALA A 206 -5.79 -12.22 0.26
N ARG A 207 -4.58 -12.71 0.56
CA ARG A 207 -3.68 -13.35 -0.41
C ARG A 207 -3.85 -14.87 -0.56
N CYS A 208 -4.27 -15.59 0.48
CA CYS A 208 -4.24 -17.06 0.52
C CYS A 208 -5.61 -17.74 0.33
N ARG A 209 -5.66 -19.07 0.42
CA ARG A 209 -6.90 -19.89 0.36
C ARG A 209 -7.59 -20.07 1.72
N HIS A 210 -7.27 -19.24 2.73
CA HIS A 210 -8.03 -19.25 3.99
C HIS A 210 -9.47 -18.77 3.73
N ARG A 211 -10.44 -19.31 4.45
CA ARG A 211 -11.87 -19.01 4.33
C ARG A 211 -12.50 -19.14 5.71
N PHE A 212 -13.55 -18.37 5.96
CA PHE A 212 -14.25 -18.43 7.24
C PHE A 212 -15.42 -19.43 7.23
N THR A 213 -15.75 -19.97 6.06
CA THR A 213 -16.80 -20.98 5.87
C THR A 213 -16.19 -22.36 5.63
N ARG A 214 -16.94 -23.40 5.99
CA ARG A 214 -16.58 -24.78 5.65
C ARG A 214 -16.51 -24.98 4.15
N PHE A 215 -15.64 -25.88 3.71
CA PHE A 215 -15.72 -26.38 2.34
C PHE A 215 -17.07 -27.06 2.11
N GLN A 216 -17.83 -26.57 1.13
CA GLN A 216 -18.98 -27.27 0.59
C GLN A 216 -18.51 -27.89 -0.73
N SER A 217 -18.46 -29.22 -0.78
CA SER A 217 -18.17 -30.01 -1.98
C SER A 217 -19.31 -29.94 -2.99
#